data_AF-A0A2N3IV43-F1
#
_entry.id   AF-A0A2N3IV43-F1
#
_cell.length_a   1.000
_cell.length_b   1.000
_cell.length_c   1.000
_cell.angle_alpha   90.00
_cell.angle_beta   90.00
_cell.angle_gamma   90.00
#
_symmetry.space_group_name_H-M   'P 1'
#
loop_
_entity.id
_entity.type
_entity.pdbx_description
1 polymer ?
#
loop_
_entity_poly.entity_id
_entity_poly.type
_entity_poly.pdbx_seq_one_letter_code
_entity_poly.pdbx_strand_id
1 'polypeptide(L)'
;MLTDLCQLGTDETAAPAAVFPSASTTARPNWRRLDYLAHGNPRQRAAHALLTAGLWDELAAHCSDLALVSTLAIGLDRPGSDLDILCQHPDPAAFAASLAALPNAVLLNAELLNKERWQVSDRGDNVWLLERTFPGCDASAADQNGASWPVELYVTPAPIETQHGWRHLTLMAALLQCFGDAFYQEVLRLRLEQGLKGEAAMCRLLGLAGDPYTALLTLEGRNLAELSWQPPSNDDGHWSTDPAAMVPTAQPSHLVFSTISATPVCPVSTESPNPTL
;
A
#
# COMPACT_ATOMS: atom_id res chain seq x y z
N MET A 1 -4.30 30.07 8.82
CA MET A 1 -5.03 30.26 7.55
C MET A 1 -5.28 28.88 6.96
N LEU A 2 -6.54 28.43 6.95
CA LEU A 2 -7.01 27.13 6.46
C LEU A 2 -7.36 27.24 4.97
N THR A 3 -6.38 27.48 4.11
CA THR A 3 -6.65 27.78 2.69
C THR A 3 -6.54 26.60 1.74
N ASP A 4 -6.12 25.42 2.22
CA ASP A 4 -5.98 24.19 1.42
C ASP A 4 -6.81 23.01 1.94
N LEU A 5 -7.81 23.27 2.79
CA LEU A 5 -8.75 22.21 3.16
C LEU A 5 -9.55 21.83 1.92
N CYS A 6 -9.51 20.53 1.61
CA CYS A 6 -10.34 19.77 0.70
C CYS A 6 -11.58 20.56 0.27
N GLN A 7 -11.64 20.96 -1.00
CA GLN A 7 -12.96 21.11 -1.60
C GLN A 7 -13.60 19.75 -1.50
N LEU A 8 -14.53 19.60 -0.56
CA LEU A 8 -15.52 18.55 -0.56
C LEU A 8 -16.15 18.61 -1.95
N GLY A 9 -15.69 17.74 -2.85
CA GLY A 9 -16.40 17.50 -4.08
C GLY A 9 -17.80 17.06 -3.66
N THR A 10 -18.78 17.90 -3.96
CA THR A 10 -20.20 17.61 -3.76
C THR A 10 -20.51 16.27 -4.42
N ASP A 11 -20.87 15.23 -3.66
CA ASP A 11 -21.45 13.90 -4.02
C ASP A 11 -21.11 13.22 -5.38
N GLU A 12 -20.16 13.73 -6.16
CA GLU A 12 -19.87 13.35 -7.55
C GLU A 12 -18.36 13.24 -7.81
N THR A 13 -17.50 13.41 -6.80
CA THR A 13 -16.08 13.07 -6.94
C THR A 13 -15.81 11.67 -6.41
N ALA A 14 -15.57 10.76 -7.34
CA ALA A 14 -14.81 9.53 -7.22
C ALA A 14 -14.28 9.17 -5.82
N ALA A 15 -14.99 8.27 -5.16
CA ALA A 15 -14.75 7.71 -3.83
C ALA A 15 -14.98 8.69 -2.66
N PRO A 16 -16.10 8.53 -1.91
CA PRO A 16 -16.35 9.20 -0.63
C PRO A 16 -15.26 8.99 0.45
N ALA A 17 -14.26 8.12 0.20
CA ALA A 17 -13.16 7.79 1.10
C ALA A 17 -11.76 8.12 0.53
N ALA A 18 -11.66 8.61 -0.72
CA ALA A 18 -10.38 9.08 -1.27
C ALA A 18 -10.19 10.55 -0.92
N VAL A 19 -9.89 10.84 0.35
CA VAL A 19 -9.52 12.20 0.74
C VAL A 19 -8.08 12.41 0.28
N PHE A 20 -7.92 13.00 -0.91
CA PHE A 20 -6.62 13.30 -1.47
C PHE A 20 -5.91 14.38 -0.64
N PRO A 21 -4.63 14.20 -0.27
CA PRO A 21 -3.77 15.32 0.12
C PRO A 21 -3.35 16.10 -1.14
N SER A 22 -4.31 16.76 -1.80
CA SER A 22 -4.17 18.06 -2.46
C SER A 22 -5.46 18.45 -3.19
N ALA A 23 -5.86 19.73 -3.08
CA ALA A 23 -6.99 20.31 -3.80
C ALA A 23 -6.65 20.69 -5.26
N SER A 24 -5.65 20.06 -5.88
CA SER A 24 -5.23 20.39 -7.24
C SER A 24 -5.00 19.14 -8.07
N THR A 25 -5.56 19.13 -9.29
CA THR A 25 -5.30 18.13 -10.34
C THR A 25 -3.83 18.04 -10.76
N THR A 26 -2.97 18.92 -10.24
CA THR A 26 -1.52 18.98 -10.54
C THR A 26 -0.62 18.71 -9.34
N ALA A 27 -1.17 18.66 -8.11
CA ALA A 27 -0.36 18.47 -6.92
C ALA A 27 -0.25 16.98 -6.57
N ARG A 28 0.99 16.53 -6.33
CA ARG A 28 1.27 15.16 -5.94
C ARG A 28 0.77 14.89 -4.51
N PRO A 29 0.34 13.66 -4.19
CA PRO A 29 0.00 13.30 -2.83
C PRO A 29 1.15 13.56 -1.87
N ASN A 30 0.86 14.14 -0.70
CA ASN A 30 1.82 14.30 0.38
C ASN A 30 1.48 13.37 1.55
N TRP A 31 2.10 12.19 1.55
CA TRP A 31 1.90 11.16 2.59
C TRP A 31 2.51 11.50 3.96
N ARG A 32 3.17 12.66 4.09
CA ARG A 32 3.68 13.19 5.37
C ARG A 32 2.59 13.90 6.18
N ARG A 33 1.48 14.24 5.54
CA ARG A 33 0.33 14.89 6.18
C ARG A 33 -0.66 13.84 6.66
N LEU A 34 -1.35 14.14 7.77
CA LEU A 34 -2.41 13.30 8.31
C LEU A 34 -3.78 13.96 8.29
N ASP A 35 -3.83 15.30 8.19
CA ASP A 35 -5.04 16.10 8.45
C ASP A 35 -6.23 15.74 7.53
N TYR A 36 -5.97 15.22 6.33
CA TYR A 36 -7.02 14.76 5.43
C TYR A 36 -7.80 13.55 6.00
N LEU A 37 -7.15 12.70 6.80
CA LEU A 37 -7.79 11.54 7.43
C LEU A 37 -8.86 11.94 8.44
N ALA A 38 -8.74 13.12 9.06
CA ALA A 38 -9.75 13.65 9.99
C ALA A 38 -11.11 13.89 9.32
N HIS A 39 -11.14 14.00 7.99
CA HIS A 39 -12.33 14.21 7.18
C HIS A 39 -12.76 12.97 6.40
N GLY A 40 -12.03 11.85 6.56
CA GLY A 40 -12.29 10.61 5.85
C GLY A 40 -13.43 9.78 6.45
N ASN A 41 -13.49 8.51 6.03
CA ASN A 41 -14.40 7.50 6.57
C ASN A 41 -14.13 7.22 8.07
N PRO A 42 -15.02 6.49 8.78
CA PRO A 42 -14.82 6.20 10.21
C PRO A 42 -13.46 5.58 10.57
N ARG A 43 -12.93 4.66 9.76
CA ARG A 43 -11.60 4.05 10.01
C ARG A 43 -10.46 5.03 9.79
N GLN A 44 -10.55 5.89 8.78
CA GLN A 44 -9.58 6.97 8.55
C GLN A 44 -9.54 7.95 9.72
N ARG A 45 -10.71 8.38 10.23
CA ARG A 45 -10.78 9.26 11.39
C ARG A 45 -10.24 8.61 12.66
N ALA A 46 -10.50 7.31 12.86
CA ALA A 46 -9.96 6.56 13.99
C ALA A 46 -8.42 6.40 13.90
N ALA A 47 -7.88 6.12 12.71
CA ALA A 47 -6.44 6.10 12.48
C ALA A 47 -5.81 7.48 12.71
N HIS A 48 -6.46 8.56 12.25
CA HIS A 48 -6.05 9.93 12.54
C HIS A 48 -5.97 10.20 14.04
N ALA A 49 -7.01 9.83 14.79
CA ALA A 49 -7.06 10.01 16.24
C ALA A 49 -5.91 9.27 16.95
N LEU A 50 -5.63 8.02 16.57
CA LEU A 50 -4.50 7.26 17.09
C LEU A 50 -3.16 7.95 16.79
N LEU A 51 -2.91 8.28 15.52
CA LEU A 51 -1.62 8.85 15.10
C LEU A 51 -1.38 10.22 15.73
N THR A 52 -2.43 11.06 15.83
CA THR A 52 -2.34 12.41 16.42
C THR A 52 -2.46 12.46 17.95
N ALA A 53 -2.69 11.32 18.62
CA ALA A 53 -2.63 11.20 20.07
C ALA A 53 -1.18 11.11 20.62
N GLY A 54 -0.18 11.54 19.83
CA GLY A 54 1.22 11.63 20.21
C GLY A 54 2.15 10.64 19.50
N LEU A 55 1.62 9.57 18.90
CA LEU A 55 2.44 8.56 18.21
C LEU A 55 3.21 9.16 17.03
N TRP A 56 2.54 9.99 16.21
CA TRP A 56 3.17 10.62 15.05
C TRP A 56 4.28 11.59 15.45
N ASP A 57 4.02 12.45 16.44
CA ASP A 57 4.99 13.44 16.92
C ASP A 57 6.21 12.78 17.56
N GLU A 58 6.00 11.70 18.32
CA GLU A 58 7.08 10.90 18.90
C GLU A 58 7.98 10.32 17.82
N LEU A 59 7.41 9.64 16.81
CA LEU A 59 8.19 9.07 15.72
C LEU A 59 8.92 10.18 14.92
N ALA A 60 8.24 11.28 14.62
CA ALA A 60 8.79 12.39 13.88
C ALA A 60 9.94 13.11 14.62
N ALA A 61 9.97 13.08 15.95
CA ALA A 61 11.05 13.68 16.74
C ALA A 61 12.41 12.99 16.55
N HIS A 62 12.41 11.72 16.13
CA HIS A 62 13.62 10.93 15.93
C HIS A 62 13.90 10.63 14.45
N CYS A 63 12.87 10.59 13.60
CA CYS A 63 13.02 10.35 12.16
C CYS A 63 13.50 11.61 11.42
N SER A 64 14.37 11.45 10.43
CA SER A 64 14.71 12.52 9.47
C SER A 64 13.54 12.83 8.53
N ASP A 65 12.69 11.84 8.28
CA ASP A 65 11.47 11.96 7.48
C ASP A 65 10.47 10.87 7.84
N LEU A 66 9.17 11.12 7.66
CA LEU A 66 8.10 10.22 8.09
C LEU A 66 6.89 10.31 7.14
N ALA A 67 6.34 9.17 6.72
CA ALA A 67 5.15 9.12 5.88
C ALA A 67 4.24 7.93 6.19
N LEU A 68 2.93 8.15 6.14
CA LEU A 68 1.91 7.11 6.24
C LEU A 68 1.61 6.57 4.84
N VAL A 69 2.05 5.35 4.55
CA VAL A 69 1.90 4.70 3.24
C VAL A 69 0.91 3.53 3.25
N SER A 70 -0.06 3.56 4.16
CA SER A 70 -1.09 2.53 4.28
C SER A 70 -2.17 2.65 3.20
N THR A 71 -2.72 1.52 2.76
CA THR A 71 -3.91 1.51 1.88
C THR A 71 -5.14 2.20 2.48
N LEU A 72 -5.17 2.38 3.80
CA LEU A 72 -6.16 3.20 4.51
C LEU A 72 -6.13 4.67 4.07
N ALA A 73 -4.96 5.19 3.72
CA ALA A 73 -4.80 6.58 3.25
C ALA A 73 -5.61 6.86 1.97
N ILE A 74 -5.92 5.83 1.18
CA ILE A 74 -6.68 5.93 -0.07
C ILE A 74 -8.01 5.18 -0.03
N GLY A 75 -8.49 4.84 1.18
CA GLY A 75 -9.80 4.20 1.38
C GLY A 75 -9.90 2.76 0.87
N LEU A 76 -8.76 2.10 0.60
CA LEU A 76 -8.74 0.71 0.16
C LEU A 76 -8.43 -0.27 1.30
N ASP A 77 -8.39 0.17 2.55
CA ASP A 77 -8.18 -0.73 3.68
C ASP A 77 -9.33 -1.74 3.86
N ARG A 78 -9.03 -2.81 4.59
CA ARG A 78 -10.01 -3.84 4.98
C ARG A 78 -10.07 -3.91 6.51
N PRO A 79 -11.11 -4.55 7.07
CA PRO A 79 -11.11 -4.88 8.49
C PRO A 79 -9.81 -5.61 8.88
N GLY A 80 -9.15 -5.11 9.93
CA GLY A 80 -7.86 -5.63 10.39
C GLY A 80 -6.63 -5.21 9.59
N SER A 81 -6.75 -4.36 8.56
CA SER A 81 -5.59 -3.77 7.88
C SER A 81 -4.75 -2.93 8.85
N ASP A 82 -3.45 -3.07 8.69
CA ASP A 82 -2.35 -2.35 9.33
C ASP A 82 -2.22 -0.89 8.88
N LEU A 83 -1.48 -0.12 9.69
CA LEU A 83 -0.98 1.20 9.36
C LEU A 83 0.51 1.10 9.04
N ASP A 84 0.83 1.15 7.75
CA ASP A 84 2.21 1.20 7.25
C ASP A 84 2.79 2.62 7.34
N ILE A 85 3.91 2.75 8.05
CA ILE A 85 4.65 4.01 8.20
C ILE A 85 6.09 3.81 7.71
N LEU A 86 6.55 4.70 6.84
CA LEU A 86 7.96 4.80 6.46
C LEU A 86 8.64 5.84 7.33
N CYS A 87 9.80 5.48 7.90
CA CYS A 87 10.69 6.39 8.63
C CYS A 87 12.08 6.39 7.98
N GLN A 88 12.56 7.58 7.60
CA GLN A 88 13.95 7.76 7.25
C GLN A 88 14.77 7.98 8.52
N HIS A 89 15.78 7.15 8.76
CA HIS A 89 16.71 7.33 9.88
C HIS A 89 18.15 6.96 9.46
N PRO A 90 19.16 7.77 9.80
CA PRO A 90 20.55 7.52 9.38
C PRO A 90 21.14 6.23 9.96
N ASP A 91 20.64 5.78 11.11
CA ASP A 91 21.01 4.51 11.75
C ASP A 91 19.76 3.73 12.16
N PRO A 92 19.15 2.98 11.23
CA PRO A 92 17.90 2.27 11.53
C PRO A 92 18.05 1.19 12.59
N ALA A 93 19.22 0.54 12.67
CA ALA A 93 19.48 -0.53 13.64
C ALA A 93 19.44 0.03 15.07
N ALA A 94 20.18 1.11 15.32
CA ALA A 94 20.21 1.76 16.62
C ALA A 94 18.86 2.35 16.98
N PHE A 95 18.17 2.98 16.02
CA PHE A 95 16.83 3.51 16.25
C PHE A 95 15.84 2.41 16.62
N ALA A 96 15.82 1.30 15.88
CA ALA A 96 14.92 0.20 16.15
C ALA A 96 15.17 -0.42 17.53
N ALA A 97 16.44 -0.59 17.91
CA ALA A 97 16.82 -1.06 19.23
C ALA A 97 16.38 -0.09 20.35
N SER A 98 16.47 1.22 20.10
CA SER A 98 16.03 2.23 21.06
C SER A 98 14.52 2.17 21.28
N LEU A 99 13.71 2.14 20.22
CA LEU A 99 12.25 2.03 20.30
C LEU A 99 11.79 0.74 21.00
N ALA A 100 12.49 -0.38 20.78
CA ALA A 100 12.19 -1.64 21.44
C ALA A 100 12.51 -1.64 22.95
N ALA A 101 13.48 -0.82 23.36
CA ALA A 101 13.92 -0.70 24.75
C ALA A 101 13.10 0.31 25.56
N LEU A 102 12.33 1.19 24.92
CA LEU A 102 11.57 2.24 25.60
C LEU A 102 10.49 1.65 26.52
N PRO A 103 10.44 2.07 27.80
CA PRO A 103 9.34 1.70 28.68
C PRO A 103 8.05 2.34 28.16
N ASN A 104 6.96 1.57 28.13
CA ASN A 104 5.66 2.02 27.61
C ASN A 104 5.18 3.36 28.21
N ALA A 105 5.65 3.72 29.41
CA ALA A 105 5.18 4.84 30.22
C ALA A 105 5.72 6.22 29.83
N VAL A 106 6.72 6.32 28.95
CA VAL A 106 7.46 7.58 28.76
C VAL A 106 6.99 8.41 27.55
N LEU A 107 6.28 7.83 26.58
CA LEU A 107 6.20 8.42 25.23
C LEU A 107 4.81 8.56 24.63
N LEU A 108 3.77 8.03 25.28
CA LEU A 108 2.39 8.10 24.76
C LEU A 108 1.45 8.48 25.90
N ASN A 109 0.36 9.18 25.57
CA ASN A 109 -0.71 9.48 26.51
C ASN A 109 -1.13 8.17 27.22
N ALA A 110 -1.47 8.25 28.51
CA ALA A 110 -1.80 7.09 29.35
C ALA A 110 -2.84 6.11 28.76
N GLU A 111 -3.61 6.56 27.77
CA GLU A 111 -4.65 5.81 27.07
C GLU A 111 -4.12 4.88 25.95
N LEU A 112 -2.97 5.18 25.34
CA LEU A 112 -2.33 4.34 24.30
C LEU A 112 -1.41 3.27 24.88
N LEU A 113 -1.33 3.23 26.20
CA LEU A 113 -0.33 2.56 27.00
C LEU A 113 -0.74 1.10 27.24
N ASN A 114 -0.77 0.29 26.18
CA ASN A 114 -0.80 -1.15 26.36
C ASN A 114 0.56 -1.67 26.87
N LYS A 115 0.60 -2.87 27.46
CA LYS A 115 1.84 -3.49 27.95
C LYS A 115 2.76 -4.00 26.82
N GLU A 116 2.33 -3.90 25.56
CA GLU A 116 3.06 -4.41 24.40
C GLU A 116 4.22 -3.48 24.02
N ARG A 117 5.37 -4.09 23.72
CA ARG A 117 6.56 -3.40 23.19
C ARG A 117 6.62 -3.56 21.68
N TRP A 118 7.40 -2.70 21.02
CA TRP A 118 7.75 -2.88 19.61
C TRP A 118 8.49 -4.21 19.41
N GLN A 119 8.06 -4.98 18.43
CA GLN A 119 8.73 -6.18 17.95
C GLN A 119 9.61 -5.80 16.77
N VAL A 120 10.91 -6.06 16.87
CA VAL A 120 11.89 -5.63 15.85
C VAL A 120 12.32 -6.80 15.01
N SER A 121 12.36 -6.60 13.70
CA SER A 121 12.94 -7.53 12.75
C SER A 121 13.87 -6.83 11.76
N ASP A 122 15.04 -7.41 11.53
CA ASP A 122 15.93 -7.06 10.41
C ASP A 122 15.37 -7.68 9.12
N ARG A 123 15.16 -6.84 8.09
CA ARG A 123 14.66 -7.27 6.77
C ARG A 123 15.77 -7.34 5.71
N GLY A 124 17.02 -7.08 6.08
CA GLY A 124 18.13 -6.92 5.15
C GLY A 124 18.16 -5.54 4.51
N ASP A 125 19.20 -5.27 3.70
CA ASP A 125 19.32 -4.05 2.90
C ASP A 125 19.17 -2.72 3.67
N ASN A 126 19.58 -2.73 4.95
CA ASN A 126 19.41 -1.62 5.89
C ASN A 126 17.94 -1.23 6.13
N VAL A 127 17.03 -2.20 6.13
CA VAL A 127 15.62 -2.01 6.48
C VAL A 127 15.28 -2.76 7.76
N TRP A 128 14.73 -2.05 8.74
CA TRP A 128 14.21 -2.62 9.98
C TRP A 128 12.71 -2.42 10.04
N LEU A 129 11.98 -3.50 10.32
CA LEU A 129 10.55 -3.45 10.56
C LEU A 129 10.30 -3.53 12.06
N LEU A 130 9.57 -2.55 12.58
CA LEU A 130 9.02 -2.56 13.92
C LEU A 130 7.50 -2.74 13.87
N GLU A 131 7.00 -3.71 14.61
CA GLU A 131 5.58 -4.04 14.66
C GLU A 131 5.05 -3.82 16.07
N ARG A 132 3.91 -3.13 16.19
CA ARG A 132 3.20 -2.98 17.45
C ARG A 132 1.71 -2.81 17.20
N THR A 133 0.90 -3.44 18.06
CA THR A 133 -0.55 -3.22 18.05
C THR A 133 -0.90 -2.15 19.07
N PHE A 134 -1.77 -1.20 18.71
CA PHE A 134 -2.29 -0.17 19.62
C PHE A 134 -3.77 -0.39 19.89
N PRO A 135 -4.30 -0.06 21.09
CA PRO A 135 -5.73 -0.10 21.33
C PRO A 135 -6.45 0.99 20.53
N GLY A 136 -7.67 0.72 20.07
CA GLY A 136 -8.51 1.72 19.40
C GLY A 136 -9.03 2.77 20.38
N CYS A 137 -8.99 4.04 19.97
CA CYS A 137 -9.41 5.18 20.80
C CYS A 137 -10.94 5.36 20.86
N ASP A 138 -11.71 4.74 19.96
CA ASP A 138 -13.16 4.97 19.83
C ASP A 138 -13.99 3.74 20.23
N ALA A 139 -14.61 3.80 21.41
CA ALA A 139 -15.62 2.83 21.86
C ALA A 139 -17.01 3.04 21.21
N SER A 140 -17.19 4.09 20.39
CA SER A 140 -18.50 4.52 19.88
C SER A 140 -18.77 4.19 18.40
N ALA A 141 -17.80 3.61 17.68
CA ALA A 141 -18.11 2.99 16.39
C ALA A 141 -18.73 1.62 16.69
N ALA A 142 -19.99 1.43 16.31
CA ALA A 142 -20.80 0.24 16.57
C ALA A 142 -20.34 -1.04 15.82
N ASP A 143 -19.03 -1.26 15.70
CA ASP A 143 -18.43 -2.54 15.36
C ASP A 143 -17.93 -3.18 16.66
N GLN A 144 -18.41 -4.38 16.96
CA GLN A 144 -18.15 -5.09 18.21
C GLN A 144 -16.72 -5.66 18.32
N ASN A 145 -15.79 -5.21 17.47
CA ASN A 145 -14.37 -5.49 17.54
C ASN A 145 -13.60 -4.22 17.90
N GLY A 146 -13.55 -3.84 19.19
CA GLY A 146 -12.77 -2.69 19.69
C GLY A 146 -11.40 -2.61 19.00
N ALA A 147 -11.28 -1.68 18.05
CA ALA A 147 -10.37 -1.86 16.92
C ALA A 147 -8.92 -1.64 17.35
N SER A 148 -8.21 -2.73 17.59
CA SER A 148 -6.77 -2.65 17.70
C SER A 148 -6.17 -2.28 16.34
N TRP A 149 -5.09 -1.50 16.37
CA TRP A 149 -4.39 -1.01 15.21
C TRP A 149 -3.02 -1.65 15.14
N PRO A 150 -2.82 -2.66 14.27
CA PRO A 150 -1.49 -3.09 13.90
C PRO A 150 -0.80 -1.91 13.21
N VAL A 151 0.37 -1.53 13.72
CA VAL A 151 1.22 -0.49 13.13
C VAL A 151 2.53 -1.15 12.75
N GLU A 152 2.92 -0.94 11.50
CA GLU A 152 4.18 -1.38 10.93
C GLU A 152 5.04 -0.15 10.61
N LEU A 153 6.19 -0.04 11.27
CA LEU A 153 7.15 1.03 11.06
C LEU A 153 8.38 0.48 10.34
N TYR A 154 8.53 0.88 9.08
CA TYR A 154 9.66 0.54 8.22
C TYR A 154 10.71 1.62 8.31
N VAL A 155 11.85 1.30 8.92
CA VAL A 155 12.97 2.24 9.14
C VAL A 155 14.09 1.94 8.16
N THR A 156 14.55 2.95 7.44
CA THR A 156 15.60 2.83 6.40
C THR A 156 16.43 4.12 6.33
N PRO A 157 17.72 4.10 5.90
CA PRO A 157 18.47 5.34 5.69
C PRO A 157 18.14 5.99 4.34
N ALA A 158 17.54 5.23 3.42
CA ALA A 158 17.20 5.69 2.09
C ALA A 158 16.04 6.71 2.12
N PRO A 159 15.95 7.64 1.16
CA PRO A 159 14.80 8.53 1.02
C PRO A 159 13.49 7.74 0.95
N ILE A 160 12.46 8.19 1.68
CA ILE A 160 11.20 7.45 1.79
C ILE A 160 10.45 7.37 0.46
N GLU A 161 10.64 8.33 -0.45
CA GLU A 161 10.00 8.31 -1.77
C GLU A 161 10.53 7.23 -2.70
N THR A 162 11.73 6.69 -2.46
CA THR A 162 12.26 5.58 -3.25
C THR A 162 11.72 4.23 -2.79
N GLN A 163 11.10 4.18 -1.60
CA GLN A 163 10.58 2.96 -1.03
C GLN A 163 9.33 2.50 -1.78
N HIS A 164 9.19 1.18 -1.88
CA HIS A 164 8.07 0.61 -2.60
C HIS A 164 6.70 1.00 -2.04
N GLY A 165 6.54 1.08 -0.71
CA GLY A 165 5.27 1.53 -0.10
C GLY A 165 4.84 2.90 -0.60
N TRP A 166 5.77 3.85 -0.67
CA TRP A 166 5.52 5.18 -1.24
C TRP A 166 5.17 5.11 -2.73
N ARG A 167 5.98 4.41 -3.52
CA ARG A 167 5.82 4.31 -4.98
C ARG A 167 4.49 3.68 -5.36
N HIS A 168 4.15 2.56 -4.71
CA HIS A 168 2.89 1.86 -4.90
C HIS A 168 1.70 2.70 -4.47
N LEU A 169 1.68 3.26 -3.26
CA LEU A 169 0.55 4.06 -2.80
C LEU A 169 0.33 5.28 -3.70
N THR A 170 1.41 5.96 -4.11
CA THR A 170 1.36 7.10 -5.03
C THR A 170 0.76 6.72 -6.38
N LEU A 171 1.20 5.61 -6.96
CA LEU A 171 0.68 5.14 -8.24
C LEU A 171 -0.76 4.67 -8.13
N MET A 172 -1.11 3.93 -7.08
CA MET A 172 -2.48 3.52 -6.80
C MET A 172 -3.41 4.73 -6.66
N ALA A 173 -3.02 5.75 -5.90
CA ALA A 173 -3.77 6.99 -5.77
C ALA A 173 -3.97 7.69 -7.13
N ALA A 174 -2.93 7.74 -7.97
CA ALA A 174 -3.01 8.32 -9.30
C ALA A 174 -3.96 7.54 -10.23
N LEU A 175 -4.01 6.21 -10.13
CA LEU A 175 -4.95 5.38 -10.88
C LEU A 175 -6.40 5.60 -10.43
N LEU A 176 -6.63 5.70 -9.11
CA LEU A 176 -7.95 6.04 -8.57
C LEU A 176 -8.41 7.42 -9.04
N GLN A 177 -7.51 8.41 -9.04
CA GLN A 177 -7.80 9.76 -9.56
C GLN A 177 -8.07 9.75 -11.07
N CYS A 178 -7.36 8.91 -11.82
CA CYS A 178 -7.50 8.80 -13.27
C CYS A 178 -8.82 8.17 -13.70
N PHE A 179 -9.23 7.06 -13.07
CA PHE A 179 -10.40 6.29 -13.49
C PHE A 179 -11.68 6.55 -12.69
N GLY A 180 -11.57 7.22 -11.54
CA GLY A 180 -12.70 7.68 -10.77
C GLY A 180 -13.44 6.61 -9.95
N ASP A 181 -14.68 6.91 -9.55
CA ASP A 181 -15.45 6.13 -8.56
C ASP A 181 -15.63 4.67 -8.96
N ALA A 182 -16.03 4.43 -10.21
CA ALA A 182 -16.34 3.10 -10.70
C ALA A 182 -15.13 2.16 -10.57
N PHE A 183 -13.93 2.68 -10.84
CA PHE A 183 -12.70 1.90 -10.68
C PHE A 183 -12.38 1.66 -9.21
N TYR A 184 -12.52 2.69 -8.36
CA TYR A 184 -12.36 2.55 -6.92
C TYR A 184 -13.26 1.44 -6.35
N GLN A 185 -14.56 1.45 -6.69
CA GLN A 185 -15.52 0.46 -6.21
C GLN A 185 -15.13 -0.95 -6.63
N GLU A 186 -14.67 -1.11 -7.88
CA GLU A 186 -14.28 -2.42 -8.39
C GLU A 186 -12.96 -2.91 -7.74
N VAL A 187 -12.00 -2.02 -7.49
CA VAL A 187 -10.78 -2.37 -6.72
C VAL A 187 -11.17 -2.80 -5.30
N LEU A 188 -12.04 -2.03 -4.63
CA LEU A 188 -12.50 -2.34 -3.28
C LEU A 188 -13.25 -3.68 -3.24
N ARG A 189 -14.14 -3.93 -4.21
CA ARG A 189 -14.86 -5.19 -4.37
C ARG A 189 -13.90 -6.36 -4.47
N LEU A 190 -12.88 -6.29 -5.34
CA LEU A 190 -11.87 -7.33 -5.47
C LEU A 190 -11.08 -7.56 -4.16
N ARG A 191 -10.78 -6.51 -3.41
CA ARG A 191 -10.07 -6.60 -2.12
C ARG A 191 -10.92 -7.25 -1.02
N LEU A 192 -12.21 -6.91 -0.96
CA LEU A 192 -13.15 -7.40 0.05
C LEU A 192 -13.66 -8.80 -0.26
N GLU A 193 -14.12 -9.06 -1.48
CA GLU A 193 -14.74 -10.33 -1.84
C GLU A 193 -13.73 -11.43 -2.16
N GLN A 194 -12.62 -11.07 -2.81
CA GLN A 194 -11.62 -12.04 -3.29
C GLN A 194 -10.32 -12.01 -2.49
N GLY A 195 -10.24 -11.16 -1.48
CA GLY A 195 -9.10 -11.09 -0.59
C GLY A 195 -7.82 -10.52 -1.23
N LEU A 196 -7.89 -9.95 -2.45
CA LEU A 196 -6.70 -9.48 -3.17
C LEU A 196 -5.99 -8.33 -2.45
N LYS A 197 -4.67 -8.23 -2.65
CA LYS A 197 -3.89 -7.01 -2.36
C LYS A 197 -4.21 -5.92 -3.38
N GLY A 198 -3.85 -4.68 -3.08
CA GLY A 198 -4.28 -3.50 -3.84
C GLY A 198 -3.69 -3.50 -5.24
N GLU A 199 -2.40 -3.80 -5.31
CA GLU A 199 -1.63 -3.98 -6.53
C GLU A 199 -2.23 -5.09 -7.40
N ALA A 200 -2.56 -6.23 -6.78
CA ALA A 200 -3.17 -7.37 -7.47
C ALA A 200 -4.57 -7.05 -8.02
N ALA A 201 -5.39 -6.33 -7.26
CA ALA A 201 -6.69 -5.88 -7.70
C ALA A 201 -6.57 -4.91 -8.90
N MET A 202 -5.70 -3.90 -8.81
CA MET A 202 -5.50 -2.95 -9.90
C MET A 202 -4.89 -3.60 -11.16
N CYS A 203 -3.89 -4.47 -11.00
CA CYS A 203 -3.32 -5.20 -12.14
C CYS A 203 -4.38 -6.04 -12.85
N ARG A 204 -5.27 -6.71 -12.10
CA ARG A 204 -6.37 -7.49 -12.67
C ARG A 204 -7.31 -6.62 -13.51
N LEU A 205 -7.71 -5.47 -13.00
CA LEU A 205 -8.62 -4.58 -13.71
C LEU A 205 -7.99 -3.95 -14.95
N LEU A 206 -6.70 -3.65 -14.89
CA LEU A 206 -5.95 -3.06 -16.01
C LEU A 206 -5.39 -4.11 -16.99
N GLY A 207 -5.63 -5.40 -16.75
CA GLY A 207 -5.10 -6.48 -17.59
C GLY A 207 -3.57 -6.59 -17.57
N LEU A 208 -2.92 -6.14 -16.50
CA LEU A 208 -1.47 -6.24 -16.33
C LEU A 208 -1.09 -7.67 -15.92
N ALA A 209 -0.26 -8.31 -16.72
CA ALA A 209 0.24 -9.66 -16.47
C ALA A 209 1.54 -9.66 -15.66
N GLY A 210 1.80 -10.77 -14.98
CA GLY A 210 3.02 -10.98 -14.18
C GLY A 210 2.79 -10.81 -12.69
N ASP A 211 3.89 -10.63 -11.96
CA ASP A 211 3.87 -10.33 -10.53
C ASP A 211 3.24 -8.93 -10.28
N PRO A 212 2.15 -8.79 -9.51
CA PRO A 212 1.46 -7.51 -9.37
C PRO A 212 2.30 -6.37 -8.80
N TYR A 213 3.23 -6.70 -7.92
CA TYR A 213 4.11 -5.72 -7.29
C TYR A 213 5.04 -5.09 -8.34
N THR A 214 5.66 -5.92 -9.17
CA THR A 214 6.52 -5.46 -10.26
C THR A 214 5.71 -4.85 -11.40
N ALA A 215 4.60 -5.50 -11.79
CA ALA A 215 3.78 -5.13 -12.94
C ALA A 215 3.16 -3.74 -12.79
N LEU A 216 2.63 -3.41 -11.61
CA LEU A 216 2.04 -2.10 -11.37
C LEU A 216 3.08 -0.98 -11.58
N LEU A 217 4.29 -1.14 -11.04
CA LEU A 217 5.36 -0.14 -11.16
C LEU A 217 5.86 0.07 -12.60
N THR A 218 5.50 -0.79 -13.57
CA THR A 218 5.77 -0.52 -15.00
C THR A 218 5.01 0.70 -15.55
N LEU A 219 3.99 1.18 -14.83
CA LEU A 219 3.24 2.39 -15.15
C LEU A 219 3.90 3.66 -14.59
N GLU A 220 4.93 3.56 -13.75
CA GLU A 220 5.58 4.73 -13.16
C GLU A 220 6.21 5.61 -14.26
N GLY A 221 5.92 6.91 -14.20
CA GLY A 221 6.38 7.89 -15.21
C GLY A 221 5.64 7.84 -16.55
N ARG A 222 4.66 6.95 -16.73
CA ARG A 222 3.80 6.92 -17.92
C ARG A 222 2.67 7.94 -17.82
N ASN A 223 2.16 8.35 -18.97
CA ASN A 223 0.94 9.16 -19.05
C ASN A 223 -0.29 8.29 -18.79
N LEU A 224 -0.86 8.36 -17.59
CA LEU A 224 -2.01 7.52 -17.21
C LEU A 224 -3.26 7.81 -18.05
N ALA A 225 -3.38 8.99 -18.68
CA ALA A 225 -4.50 9.32 -19.56
C ALA A 225 -4.56 8.46 -20.85
N GLU A 226 -3.46 7.76 -21.18
CA GLU A 226 -3.41 6.82 -22.30
C GLU A 226 -3.91 5.42 -21.93
N LEU A 227 -4.15 5.17 -20.64
CA LEU A 227 -4.70 3.90 -20.19
C LEU A 227 -6.21 3.88 -20.40
N SER A 228 -6.72 2.77 -20.92
CA SER A 228 -8.15 2.53 -21.08
C SER A 228 -8.63 1.46 -20.09
N TRP A 229 -9.63 1.80 -19.30
CA TRP A 229 -10.39 0.85 -18.48
C TRP A 229 -11.88 1.10 -18.69
N GLN A 230 -12.68 0.03 -18.65
CA GLN A 230 -14.13 0.10 -18.75
C GLN A 230 -14.73 -0.66 -17.57
N PRO A 231 -15.78 -0.12 -16.91
CA PRO A 231 -16.47 -0.84 -15.85
C PRO A 231 -17.14 -2.11 -16.40
N PRO A 232 -17.32 -3.15 -15.56
CA PRO A 232 -18.08 -4.33 -15.95
C PRO A 232 -19.48 -3.95 -16.45
N SER A 233 -19.94 -4.53 -17.56
CA SER A 233 -21.29 -4.32 -18.06
C SER A 233 -22.32 -4.98 -17.14
N ASN A 234 -23.34 -4.23 -16.73
CA ASN A 234 -24.46 -4.73 -15.90
C ASN A 234 -25.34 -5.79 -16.60
N ASP A 235 -25.06 -6.16 -17.86
CA ASP A 235 -25.87 -7.11 -18.65
C ASP A 235 -25.59 -8.59 -18.37
N ASP A 236 -24.59 -8.94 -17.56
CA ASP A 236 -24.32 -10.33 -17.17
C ASP A 236 -25.16 -10.79 -15.95
N GLY A 237 -26.44 -10.43 -15.95
CA GLY A 237 -27.45 -10.88 -14.98
C GLY A 237 -27.88 -12.34 -15.14
N HIS A 238 -27.10 -13.18 -15.85
CA HIS A 238 -27.38 -14.61 -15.97
C HIS A 238 -26.11 -15.43 -15.73
N TRP A 239 -25.70 -15.55 -14.46
CA TRP A 239 -24.87 -16.68 -14.06
C TRP A 239 -25.72 -17.95 -14.16
N SER A 240 -25.60 -18.68 -15.28
CA SER A 240 -26.10 -20.05 -15.36
C SER A 240 -25.38 -20.88 -14.31
N THR A 241 -26.10 -21.29 -13.27
CA THR A 241 -25.66 -22.27 -12.27
C THR A 241 -25.70 -23.69 -12.84
N ASP A 242 -25.01 -23.93 -13.95
CA ASP A 242 -24.92 -25.25 -14.57
C ASP A 242 -23.47 -25.76 -14.48
N PRO A 243 -23.15 -26.76 -13.63
CA PRO A 243 -21.78 -27.22 -13.39
C PRO A 243 -21.12 -27.95 -14.58
N ALA A 244 -21.80 -28.04 -15.73
CA ALA A 244 -21.40 -28.85 -16.87
C ALA A 244 -20.83 -28.06 -18.08
N ALA A 245 -20.76 -26.73 -18.01
CA ALA A 245 -20.34 -25.90 -19.16
C ALA A 245 -18.85 -25.50 -19.19
N MET A 246 -18.00 -25.99 -18.26
CA MET A 246 -16.54 -25.84 -18.35
C MET A 246 -15.92 -26.90 -19.26
N VAL A 247 -16.04 -26.71 -20.57
CA VAL A 247 -15.08 -27.26 -21.53
C VAL A 247 -14.69 -26.14 -22.50
N PRO A 248 -13.45 -25.64 -22.47
CA PRO A 248 -12.99 -24.70 -23.48
C PRO A 248 -12.91 -25.41 -24.83
N THR A 249 -13.75 -25.00 -25.78
CA THR A 249 -13.62 -25.40 -27.18
C THR A 249 -12.41 -24.68 -27.76
N ALA A 250 -11.32 -25.42 -27.96
CA ALA A 250 -10.17 -24.91 -28.67
C ALA A 250 -10.54 -24.63 -30.14
N GLN A 251 -10.34 -23.40 -30.60
CA GLN A 251 -10.12 -23.13 -32.02
C GLN A 251 -8.79 -22.39 -32.22
N PRO A 252 -7.93 -22.84 -33.15
CA PRO A 252 -6.63 -22.24 -33.39
C PRO A 252 -6.77 -21.05 -34.34
N SER A 253 -6.28 -19.88 -33.94
CA SER A 253 -5.94 -18.82 -34.87
C SER A 253 -4.42 -18.73 -34.97
N HIS A 254 -3.93 -19.05 -36.16
CA HIS A 254 -2.52 -19.03 -36.51
C HIS A 254 -2.00 -17.58 -36.52
N LEU A 255 -1.02 -17.27 -35.69
CA LEU A 255 -0.08 -16.20 -35.94
C LEU A 255 1.31 -16.81 -36.14
N VAL A 256 1.80 -16.69 -37.36
CA VAL A 256 3.11 -17.14 -37.82
C VAL A 256 4.15 -16.18 -37.23
N PHE A 257 5.06 -16.70 -36.41
CA PHE A 257 6.32 -16.02 -36.12
C PHE A 257 7.48 -16.93 -36.53
N SER A 258 8.26 -16.45 -37.50
CA SER A 258 9.43 -17.14 -38.03
C SER A 258 10.48 -17.30 -36.93
N THR A 259 10.92 -18.55 -36.75
CA THR A 259 12.01 -18.94 -35.88
C THR A 259 13.35 -18.64 -36.56
N ILE A 260 14.27 -18.01 -35.82
CA ILE A 260 15.70 -18.26 -36.03
C ILE A 260 16.30 -18.58 -34.65
N SER A 261 16.81 -19.80 -34.59
CA SER A 261 17.44 -20.48 -33.47
C SER A 261 18.86 -19.96 -33.24
N ALA A 262 19.23 -19.73 -31.98
CA ALA A 262 20.62 -19.86 -31.52
C ALA A 262 20.71 -19.84 -29.99
N THR A 263 21.01 -20.99 -29.39
CA THR A 263 21.87 -21.22 -28.19
C THR A 263 22.06 -22.74 -28.06
N PRO A 264 23.02 -23.29 -27.28
CA PRO A 264 24.06 -22.67 -26.44
C PRO A 264 25.47 -23.28 -26.63
N VAL A 265 26.52 -22.66 -26.10
CA VAL A 265 27.75 -23.39 -25.68
C VAL A 265 28.28 -22.81 -24.37
N CYS A 266 28.27 -23.63 -23.32
CA CYS A 266 29.01 -23.44 -22.08
C CYS A 266 30.48 -23.83 -22.30
N PRO A 267 31.48 -23.12 -21.73
CA PRO A 267 32.81 -23.68 -21.59
C PRO A 267 32.97 -24.45 -20.28
N VAL A 268 33.57 -25.62 -20.45
CA VAL A 268 33.98 -26.62 -19.46
C VAL A 268 35.15 -26.14 -18.61
N SER A 269 35.09 -26.45 -17.32
CA SER A 269 36.20 -26.37 -16.36
C SER A 269 37.39 -27.22 -16.81
N THR A 270 38.59 -26.64 -16.80
CA THR A 270 39.84 -27.40 -16.86
C THR A 270 40.68 -27.10 -15.63
N GLU A 271 40.85 -28.16 -14.85
CA GLU A 271 41.79 -28.31 -13.75
C GLU A 271 43.23 -28.31 -14.31
N SER A 272 44.18 -27.74 -13.58
CA SER A 272 45.62 -27.93 -13.83
C SER A 272 46.42 -27.75 -12.54
N PRO A 273 47.58 -28.42 -12.44
CA PRO A 273 48.02 -29.04 -11.20
C PRO A 273 49.00 -28.19 -10.38
N ASN A 274 49.10 -28.54 -9.10
CA ASN A 274 50.18 -28.17 -8.19
C ASN A 274 51.58 -28.43 -8.79
N PRO A 275 52.56 -27.61 -8.42
CA PRO A 275 53.80 -28.21 -7.93
C PRO A 275 54.28 -27.59 -6.60
N THR A 276 54.91 -28.49 -5.86
CA THR A 276 55.60 -28.40 -4.58
C THR A 276 56.70 -27.33 -4.52
N LEU A 277 56.71 -26.53 -3.44
CA LEU A 277 57.83 -26.33 -2.49
C LEU A 277 57.39 -25.44 -1.32
#